data_AF-A0A4Q5Y0Z7-F1
#
_entry.id   AF-A0A4Q5Y0Z7-F1
#
_cell.length_a   1.000
_cell.length_b   1.000
_cell.length_c   1.000
_cell.angle_alpha   90.00
_cell.angle_beta   90.00
_cell.angle_gamma   90.00
#
_symmetry.space_group_name_H-M   'P 1'
#
loop_
_entity.id
_entity.type
_entity.pdbx_description
1 polymer ?
#
loop_
_entity_poly.entity_id
_entity_poly.type
_entity_poly.pdbx_seq_one_letter_code
_entity_poly.pdbx_strand_id
1 'polypeptide(L)'
;VGLAIAAQLPENHNHIGWVGGAMKTRIRAVRKAKGRCSQTGAQVSTLTGKDGSFGIDAPLQSRLLFSHPLFNSTGVRVNSPGELTIRLSKRHLQQLVQVKNSVTITDTTEILMNRRQRVNVLYSEKNQAELLGSYATVYGSQLATTPAPNYLYALPGRLAGLNVIQNRGFYVPLTSSLTDVDIFVGNIPKNNSGAGPSDNTEFNIQLRGHAGSAGQGPVTVVDGVQRDYFSLDPHSIESVTIAKDALSSILLGQNSSRGALIVTTKRPEAGAPRLSYTAETGLQTPLGFQNPLPAYQYAYLLNEALLNDGKQPAYTAADFAAYRDGSDPVRRPDVNWYN
;
A
#
# COMPACT_ATOMS: atom_id res chain seq x y z
N VAL A 1 -58.79 -73.42 -24.45
CA VAL A 1 -59.77 -74.23 -23.67
C VAL A 1 -60.06 -73.48 -22.37
N GLY A 2 -61.25 -72.88 -22.23
CA GLY A 2 -61.80 -72.27 -20.99
C GLY A 2 -60.94 -71.26 -20.21
N LEU A 3 -61.43 -70.61 -19.16
CA LEU A 3 -62.77 -70.05 -18.91
C LEU A 3 -62.57 -68.86 -17.93
N ALA A 4 -63.51 -67.92 -17.86
CA ALA A 4 -63.36 -66.65 -17.13
C ALA A 4 -63.73 -66.69 -15.63
N ILE A 5 -63.49 -65.54 -14.97
CA ILE A 5 -64.21 -64.90 -13.84
C ILE A 5 -63.31 -64.52 -12.65
N ALA A 6 -63.61 -63.36 -12.05
CA ALA A 6 -62.76 -62.53 -11.20
C ALA A 6 -63.17 -62.50 -9.71
N ALA A 7 -62.31 -61.96 -8.85
CA ALA A 7 -62.71 -61.24 -7.63
C ALA A 7 -61.60 -60.29 -7.10
N GLN A 8 -61.97 -59.02 -6.86
CA GLN A 8 -61.53 -58.07 -5.82
C GLN A 8 -60.02 -57.79 -5.51
N LEU A 9 -59.60 -56.54 -5.82
CA LEU A 9 -58.64 -55.70 -5.05
C LEU A 9 -59.41 -54.88 -3.99
N PRO A 10 -58.78 -54.12 -3.03
CA PRO A 10 -57.36 -53.80 -2.82
C PRO A 10 -56.84 -54.17 -1.39
N GLU A 11 -55.54 -54.12 -1.03
CA GLU A 11 -54.75 -52.91 -0.73
C GLU A 11 -53.22 -53.15 -0.65
N ASN A 12 -52.49 -52.04 -0.75
CA ASN A 12 -51.02 -51.90 -0.69
C ASN A 12 -50.34 -52.61 0.50
N HIS A 13 -49.20 -53.28 0.25
CA HIS A 13 -47.86 -52.65 0.34
C HIS A 13 -46.75 -53.68 0.04
N ASN A 14 -45.97 -53.45 -1.03
CA ASN A 14 -44.86 -54.33 -1.42
C ASN A 14 -43.52 -53.96 -0.73
N HIS A 15 -42.82 -54.97 -0.22
CA HIS A 15 -41.35 -55.00 -0.10
C HIS A 15 -40.76 -55.35 -1.50
N ILE A 16 -39.46 -55.26 -1.85
CA ILE A 16 -38.16 -55.11 -1.17
C ILE A 16 -37.38 -54.06 -2.02
N GLY A 17 -36.69 -53.04 -1.49
CA GLY A 17 -35.44 -53.06 -0.70
C GLY A 17 -34.23 -52.69 -1.59
N TRP A 18 -33.34 -51.81 -1.12
CA TRP A 18 -32.07 -51.49 -1.79
C TRP A 18 -30.95 -51.23 -0.78
N VAL A 19 -29.75 -51.67 -1.14
CA VAL A 19 -28.52 -51.62 -0.31
C VAL A 19 -27.76 -50.32 -0.59
N GLY A 20 -27.10 -49.77 0.43
CA GLY A 20 -26.18 -48.63 0.31
C GLY A 20 -26.61 -47.41 1.12
N GLY A 21 -26.20 -47.36 2.39
CA GLY A 21 -26.49 -46.24 3.28
C GLY A 21 -25.77 -44.96 2.84
N ALA A 22 -26.51 -44.02 2.24
CA ALA A 22 -26.01 -42.66 1.98
C ALA A 22 -25.73 -41.94 3.31
N MET A 23 -24.45 -41.72 3.64
CA MET A 23 -24.03 -40.98 4.82
C MET A 23 -24.34 -39.48 4.67
N LYS A 24 -25.52 -39.08 5.14
CA LYS A 24 -25.97 -37.69 5.14
C LYS A 24 -25.13 -36.80 6.05
N THR A 25 -24.21 -36.05 5.46
CA THR A 25 -23.46 -34.99 6.16
C THR A 25 -24.32 -33.74 6.21
N ARG A 26 -24.86 -33.41 7.39
CA ARG A 26 -25.55 -32.14 7.65
C ARG A 26 -24.52 -31.07 8.00
N ILE A 27 -24.58 -29.91 7.36
CA ILE A 27 -23.64 -28.81 7.55
C ILE A 27 -24.42 -27.57 7.98
N ARG A 28 -23.93 -26.88 9.02
CA ARG A 28 -24.64 -25.75 9.64
C ARG A 28 -23.75 -24.52 9.68
N ALA A 29 -24.15 -23.44 9.01
CA ALA A 29 -23.45 -22.17 9.11
C ALA A 29 -23.82 -21.43 10.40
N VAL A 30 -22.82 -20.89 11.11
CA VAL A 30 -23.02 -20.10 12.35
C VAL A 30 -23.62 -18.71 12.06
N ARG A 31 -23.71 -18.30 10.79
CA ARG A 31 -24.35 -17.06 10.35
C ARG A 31 -25.21 -17.34 9.11
N LYS A 32 -26.46 -16.89 9.16
CA LYS A 32 -27.42 -17.01 8.04
C LYS A 32 -26.89 -16.26 6.82
N ALA A 33 -26.50 -17.00 5.78
CA ALA A 33 -25.90 -16.45 4.56
C ALA A 33 -26.18 -17.40 3.37
N LYS A 34 -26.39 -16.84 2.17
CA LYS A 34 -26.66 -17.62 0.95
C LYS A 34 -25.36 -17.99 0.23
N GLY A 35 -24.92 -19.24 0.34
CA GLY A 35 -23.74 -19.80 -0.32
C GLY A 35 -24.04 -21.10 -1.10
N ARG A 36 -23.05 -21.54 -1.88
CA ARG A 36 -23.06 -22.82 -2.61
C ARG A 36 -21.97 -23.74 -2.05
N CYS A 37 -22.30 -25.01 -1.85
CA CYS A 37 -21.35 -26.08 -1.61
C CYS A 37 -21.33 -27.01 -2.82
N SER A 38 -20.14 -27.48 -3.21
CA SER A 38 -19.95 -28.46 -4.29
C SER A 38 -18.78 -29.38 -3.97
N GLN A 39 -18.89 -30.67 -4.29
CA GLN A 39 -17.75 -31.57 -4.19
C GLN A 39 -16.76 -31.32 -5.34
N THR A 40 -15.47 -31.20 -5.03
CA THR A 40 -14.42 -31.03 -6.05
C THR A 40 -14.36 -32.26 -6.95
N GLY A 41 -14.62 -32.09 -8.26
CA GLY A 41 -14.59 -33.16 -9.26
C GLY A 41 -15.91 -33.91 -9.46
N ALA A 42 -17.01 -33.51 -8.82
CA ALA A 42 -18.34 -34.10 -9.03
C ALA A 42 -19.41 -33.05 -9.34
N GLN A 43 -20.47 -33.46 -10.05
CA GLN A 43 -21.62 -32.59 -10.40
C GLN A 43 -22.55 -32.27 -9.19
N VAL A 44 -22.27 -32.86 -8.02
CA VAL A 44 -23.09 -32.67 -6.82
C VAL A 44 -22.83 -31.30 -6.20
N SER A 45 -23.85 -30.45 -6.20
CA SER A 45 -23.81 -29.16 -5.51
C SER A 45 -25.15 -28.81 -4.89
N THR A 46 -25.10 -28.08 -3.77
CA THR A 46 -26.27 -27.69 -2.97
C THR A 46 -26.19 -26.22 -2.58
N LEU A 47 -27.35 -25.62 -2.31
CA LEU A 47 -27.49 -24.24 -1.87
C LEU A 47 -27.93 -24.21 -0.40
N THR A 48 -27.34 -23.30 0.37
CA THR A 48 -27.74 -23.01 1.76
C THR A 48 -29.22 -22.62 1.85
N GLY A 49 -29.96 -23.20 2.78
CA GLY A 49 -31.31 -22.77 3.15
C GLY A 49 -31.34 -21.40 3.83
N LYS A 50 -32.54 -20.89 4.12
CA LYS A 50 -32.74 -19.57 4.77
C LYS A 50 -32.03 -19.44 6.13
N ASP A 51 -31.83 -20.56 6.82
CA ASP A 51 -31.14 -20.63 8.12
C ASP A 51 -29.64 -20.94 8.02
N GLY A 52 -29.06 -20.94 6.81
CA GLY A 52 -27.63 -21.17 6.58
C GLY A 52 -27.20 -22.65 6.62
N SER A 53 -28.09 -23.58 6.93
CA SER A 53 -27.84 -25.02 6.85
C SER A 53 -27.99 -25.56 5.43
N PHE A 54 -27.28 -26.64 5.13
CA PHE A 54 -27.44 -27.46 3.92
C PHE A 54 -26.94 -28.88 4.19
N GLY A 55 -27.45 -29.85 3.42
CA GLY A 55 -26.92 -31.21 3.39
C GLY A 55 -26.26 -31.48 2.05
N ILE A 56 -25.12 -32.16 2.06
CA ILE A 56 -24.48 -32.73 0.87
C ILE A 56 -24.01 -34.14 1.20
N ASP A 57 -24.35 -35.09 0.33
CA ASP A 57 -23.85 -36.46 0.43
C ASP A 57 -22.51 -36.51 -0.29
N ALA A 58 -21.45 -36.79 0.47
CA ALA A 58 -20.06 -36.69 0.01
C ALA A 58 -19.22 -37.86 0.56
N PRO A 59 -18.38 -38.53 -0.25
CA PRO A 59 -17.53 -39.62 0.22
C PRO A 59 -16.51 -39.17 1.27
N LEU A 60 -16.10 -40.10 2.14
CA LEU A 60 -14.96 -39.90 3.03
C LEU A 60 -13.70 -39.55 2.25
N GLN A 61 -12.86 -38.69 2.83
CA GLN A 61 -11.69 -38.04 2.23
C GLN A 61 -11.94 -37.13 1.01
N SER A 62 -13.19 -36.95 0.57
CA SER A 62 -13.50 -35.97 -0.49
C SER A 62 -13.24 -34.52 -0.04
N ARG A 63 -12.96 -33.64 -1.00
CA ARG A 63 -12.85 -32.19 -0.77
C ARG A 63 -14.16 -31.51 -1.14
N LEU A 64 -14.78 -30.86 -0.17
CA LEU A 64 -15.93 -29.99 -0.34
C LEU A 64 -15.44 -28.55 -0.56
N LEU A 65 -15.79 -27.97 -1.71
CA LEU A 65 -15.56 -26.57 -2.02
C LEU A 65 -16.77 -25.74 -1.56
N PHE A 66 -16.51 -24.77 -0.70
CA PHE A 66 -17.47 -23.75 -0.32
C PHE A 66 -17.22 -22.48 -1.12
N SER A 67 -18.28 -21.88 -1.65
CA SER A 67 -18.24 -20.63 -2.41
C SER A 67 -19.39 -19.72 -1.98
N HIS A 68 -19.08 -18.45 -1.73
CA HIS A 68 -20.06 -17.44 -1.33
C HIS A 68 -19.70 -16.11 -2.00
N PRO A 69 -20.66 -15.32 -2.54
CA PRO A 69 -20.36 -14.10 -3.30
C PRO A 69 -19.48 -13.05 -2.59
N LEU A 70 -19.49 -13.04 -1.25
CA LEU A 70 -18.75 -12.13 -0.39
C LEU A 70 -17.53 -12.74 0.35
N PHE A 71 -17.29 -14.05 0.27
CA PHE A 71 -16.20 -14.71 1.01
C PHE A 71 -15.34 -15.55 0.06
N ASN A 72 -14.07 -15.76 0.40
CA ASN A 72 -13.16 -16.57 -0.43
C ASN A 72 -13.70 -18.00 -0.57
N SER A 73 -13.33 -18.69 -1.65
CA SER A 73 -13.63 -20.12 -1.73
C SER A 73 -12.63 -20.92 -0.89
N THR A 74 -13.11 -21.92 -0.15
CA THR A 74 -12.26 -22.79 0.68
C THR A 74 -12.65 -24.24 0.50
N GLY A 75 -11.63 -25.11 0.40
CA GLY A 75 -11.81 -26.56 0.34
C GLY A 75 -11.63 -27.21 1.71
N VAL A 76 -12.66 -27.85 2.25
CA VAL A 76 -12.59 -28.65 3.49
C VAL A 76 -12.53 -30.14 3.12
N ARG A 77 -11.72 -30.93 3.83
CA ARG A 77 -11.69 -32.39 3.68
C ARG A 77 -12.69 -33.04 4.62
N VAL A 78 -13.45 -34.02 4.11
CA VAL A 78 -14.40 -34.80 4.93
C VAL A 78 -13.63 -35.94 5.63
N ASN A 79 -13.22 -35.70 6.87
CA ASN A 79 -12.41 -36.66 7.65
C ASN A 79 -13.28 -37.69 8.41
N SER A 80 -14.51 -37.34 8.78
CA SER A 80 -15.46 -38.18 9.52
C SER A 80 -16.91 -37.86 9.16
N PRO A 81 -17.85 -38.82 9.23
CA PRO A 81 -19.28 -38.52 9.09
C PRO A 81 -19.75 -37.73 10.33
N GLY A 82 -20.29 -36.52 10.14
CA GLY A 82 -20.68 -35.64 11.25
C GLY A 82 -21.21 -34.27 10.82
N GLU A 83 -21.34 -33.35 11.78
CA GLU A 83 -21.76 -31.97 11.53
C GLU A 83 -20.54 -31.05 11.36
N LEU A 84 -20.29 -30.59 10.13
CA LEU A 84 -19.30 -29.55 9.87
C LEU A 84 -19.92 -28.17 10.14
N THR A 85 -19.21 -27.31 10.87
CA THR A 85 -19.66 -25.95 11.18
C THR A 85 -18.73 -24.92 10.56
N ILE A 86 -19.23 -24.20 9.55
CA ILE A 86 -18.44 -23.21 8.81
C ILE A 86 -18.76 -21.81 9.36
N ARG A 87 -17.71 -21.06 9.71
CA ARG A 87 -17.83 -19.69 10.23
C ARG A 87 -17.35 -18.69 9.20
N LEU A 88 -18.29 -17.91 8.66
CA LEU A 88 -17.99 -16.77 7.79
C LEU A 88 -17.57 -15.58 8.68
N SER A 89 -16.26 -15.34 8.79
CA SER A 89 -15.69 -14.28 9.63
C SER A 89 -15.23 -13.08 8.79
N LYS A 90 -15.44 -11.86 9.32
CA LYS A 90 -14.88 -10.62 8.73
C LYS A 90 -13.51 -10.27 9.30
N ARG A 91 -12.98 -11.05 10.25
CA ARG A 91 -11.72 -10.83 10.94
C ARG A 91 -11.07 -12.18 11.22
N HIS A 92 -9.75 -12.21 11.20
CA HIS A 92 -8.96 -13.34 11.68
C HIS A 92 -9.03 -13.41 13.21
N LEU A 93 -9.79 -14.37 13.75
CA LEU A 93 -9.81 -14.69 15.19
C LEU A 93 -9.94 -16.20 15.36
N GLN A 94 -8.80 -16.90 15.46
CA GLN A 94 -8.79 -18.29 15.90
C GLN A 94 -9.27 -18.36 17.35
N GLN A 95 -10.51 -18.83 17.55
CA GLN A 95 -11.05 -19.10 18.88
C GLN A 95 -11.23 -20.60 19.06
N LEU A 96 -10.45 -21.18 19.96
CA LEU A 96 -10.59 -22.58 20.38
C LEU A 96 -11.96 -22.75 21.08
N VAL A 97 -12.89 -23.46 20.45
CA VAL A 97 -14.20 -23.78 21.03
C VAL A 97 -14.15 -25.17 21.64
N GLN A 98 -13.97 -25.24 22.96
CA GLN A 98 -14.13 -26.46 23.74
C GLN A 98 -15.62 -26.64 24.10
N VAL A 99 -16.28 -27.66 23.55
CA VAL A 99 -17.65 -28.05 23.91
C VAL A 99 -17.59 -29.25 24.85
N LYS A 100 -18.17 -29.13 26.05
CA LYS A 100 -18.19 -30.22 27.04
C LYS A 100 -19.05 -31.40 26.54
N ASN A 101 -18.53 -32.60 26.74
CA ASN A 101 -19.22 -33.90 26.70
C ASN A 101 -19.78 -34.46 25.38
N SER A 102 -19.34 -33.97 24.21
CA SER A 102 -19.32 -34.82 22.99
C SER A 102 -18.22 -34.38 22.03
N VAL A 103 -17.35 -35.33 21.62
CA VAL A 103 -16.30 -35.08 20.63
C VAL A 103 -16.91 -35.15 19.22
N THR A 104 -17.75 -34.17 18.89
CA THR A 104 -18.08 -33.88 17.50
C THR A 104 -16.96 -32.98 16.97
N ILE A 105 -16.06 -33.55 16.16
CA ILE A 105 -14.93 -32.82 15.56
C ILE A 105 -15.49 -31.71 14.67
N THR A 106 -15.56 -30.52 15.23
CA THR A 106 -16.16 -29.35 14.59
C THR A 106 -15.01 -28.55 13.99
N ASP A 107 -14.54 -28.98 12.81
CA ASP A 107 -13.51 -28.27 12.04
C ASP A 107 -14.02 -26.89 11.61
N THR A 108 -13.89 -25.89 12.48
CA THR A 108 -14.30 -24.51 12.22
C THR A 108 -13.31 -23.83 11.29
N THR A 109 -13.50 -23.99 9.99
CA THR A 109 -12.76 -23.21 8.99
C THR A 109 -13.31 -21.78 8.92
N GLU A 110 -12.48 -20.80 9.28
CA GLU A 110 -12.79 -19.39 9.05
C GLU A 110 -12.58 -19.04 7.58
N ILE A 111 -13.68 -18.70 6.89
CA ILE A 111 -13.60 -18.23 5.51
C ILE A 111 -13.47 -16.71 5.53
N LEU A 112 -12.30 -16.20 5.13
CA LEU A 112 -12.04 -14.77 5.01
C LEU A 112 -12.95 -14.12 3.96
N MET A 113 -13.38 -12.89 4.25
CA MET A 113 -14.14 -12.08 3.30
C MET A 113 -13.31 -11.86 2.03
N ASN A 114 -13.92 -12.04 0.86
CA ASN A 114 -13.29 -11.73 -0.42
C ASN A 114 -13.25 -10.20 -0.53
N ARG A 115 -12.22 -9.59 0.07
CA ARG A 115 -11.80 -8.23 -0.24
C ARG A 115 -11.31 -8.26 -1.70
N ARG A 116 -12.26 -8.17 -2.64
CA ARG A 116 -11.98 -7.66 -4.00
C ARG A 116 -11.09 -6.46 -3.80
N GLN A 117 -9.89 -6.45 -4.39
CA GLN A 117 -8.92 -5.41 -4.11
C GLN A 117 -9.54 -4.07 -4.51
N ARG A 118 -9.88 -3.28 -3.50
CA ARG A 118 -10.40 -1.94 -3.65
C ARG A 118 -9.20 -1.03 -3.76
N VAL A 119 -9.25 -0.16 -4.76
CA VAL A 119 -8.26 0.88 -4.97
C VAL A 119 -8.92 2.20 -4.68
N ASN A 120 -8.25 3.03 -3.88
CA ASN A 120 -8.71 4.37 -3.57
C ASN A 120 -8.38 5.29 -4.75
N VAL A 121 -9.43 5.85 -5.35
CA VAL A 121 -9.42 6.66 -6.56
C VAL A 121 -9.96 8.04 -6.21
N LEU A 122 -9.05 8.95 -5.84
CA LEU A 122 -9.34 10.31 -5.40
C LEU A 122 -10.48 10.34 -4.36
N TYR A 123 -11.68 10.72 -4.79
CA TYR A 123 -12.88 10.89 -3.94
C TYR A 123 -13.75 9.63 -3.80
N SER A 124 -13.31 8.46 -4.29
CA SER A 124 -14.10 7.22 -4.30
C SER A 124 -13.26 5.96 -4.14
N GLU A 125 -13.83 4.87 -3.62
CA GLU A 125 -13.23 3.54 -3.67
C GLU A 125 -13.84 2.74 -4.83
N LYS A 126 -13.01 2.12 -5.68
CA LYS A 126 -13.49 1.28 -6.79
C LYS A 126 -12.87 -0.11 -6.76
N ASN A 127 -13.57 -1.11 -7.31
CA ASN A 127 -12.98 -2.43 -7.51
C ASN A 127 -11.90 -2.34 -8.60
N GLN A 128 -10.78 -3.06 -8.45
CA GLN A 128 -9.69 -3.06 -9.42
C GLN A 128 -10.14 -3.38 -10.87
N ALA A 129 -11.17 -4.22 -11.04
CA ALA A 129 -11.73 -4.58 -12.34
C ALA A 129 -12.58 -3.48 -13.01
N GLU A 130 -12.91 -2.40 -12.29
CA GLU A 130 -13.71 -1.26 -12.77
C GLU A 130 -12.82 -0.02 -13.06
N LEU A 131 -11.50 -0.16 -12.95
CA LEU A 131 -10.53 0.90 -13.20
C LEU A 131 -10.21 0.99 -14.70
N LEU A 132 -10.56 2.13 -15.31
CA LEU A 132 -10.22 2.43 -16.71
C LEU A 132 -8.86 3.14 -16.88
N GLY A 133 -8.35 3.76 -15.82
CA GLY A 133 -7.08 4.48 -15.81
C GLY A 133 -5.94 3.68 -15.16
N SER A 134 -4.71 4.13 -15.37
CA SER A 134 -3.50 3.50 -14.82
C SER A 134 -3.26 3.91 -13.37
N TYR A 135 -3.56 3.00 -12.43
CA TYR A 135 -3.24 3.15 -11.01
C TYR A 135 -2.14 2.17 -10.59
N ALA A 136 -1.37 2.51 -9.55
CA ALA A 136 -0.59 1.54 -8.79
C ALA A 136 -0.64 1.90 -7.30
N THR A 137 -0.69 0.89 -6.43
CA THR A 137 -0.93 1.08 -4.99
C THR A 137 0.12 0.32 -4.19
N VAL A 138 0.70 1.01 -3.21
CA VAL A 138 1.54 0.45 -2.15
C VAL A 138 0.75 0.53 -0.84
N TYR A 139 0.72 -0.55 -0.08
CA TYR A 139 -0.04 -0.62 1.18
C TYR A 139 0.86 -0.30 2.39
N GLY A 140 0.26 0.17 3.49
CA GLY A 140 1.00 0.53 4.71
C GLY A 140 1.87 -0.59 5.29
N SER A 141 1.50 -1.85 5.07
CA SER A 141 2.34 -3.01 5.44
C SER A 141 3.65 -3.11 4.66
N GLN A 142 3.73 -2.55 3.46
CA GLN A 142 4.95 -2.44 2.67
C GLN A 142 5.75 -1.21 3.10
N LEU A 143 5.07 -0.07 3.34
CA LEU A 143 5.73 1.17 3.82
C LEU A 143 6.48 0.94 5.13
N ALA A 144 5.86 0.25 6.10
CA ALA A 144 6.43 -0.06 7.41
C ALA A 144 7.67 -1.00 7.39
N THR A 145 8.06 -1.55 6.24
CA THR A 145 9.32 -2.33 6.12
C THR A 145 10.57 -1.44 6.03
N THR A 146 10.39 -0.14 5.79
CA THR A 146 11.47 0.84 5.67
C THR A 146 11.27 1.88 6.76
N PRO A 147 11.93 1.75 7.92
CA PRO A 147 11.79 2.71 9.02
C PRO A 147 12.38 4.04 8.57
N ALA A 148 11.51 5.06 8.49
CA ALA A 148 11.85 6.38 7.99
C ALA A 148 10.86 7.42 8.55
N PRO A 149 11.30 8.67 8.78
CA PRO A 149 10.42 9.72 9.31
C PRO A 149 9.31 10.16 8.33
N ASN A 150 9.41 9.75 7.06
CA ASN A 150 8.45 10.09 6.01
C ASN A 150 8.20 8.87 5.11
N TYR A 151 6.95 8.62 4.73
CA TYR A 151 6.57 7.50 3.88
C TYR A 151 7.18 7.56 2.46
N LEU A 152 7.58 8.75 2.00
CA LEU A 152 8.20 8.95 0.69
C LEU A 152 9.53 8.20 0.52
N TYR A 153 10.31 8.02 1.60
CA TYR A 153 11.52 7.20 1.60
C TYR A 153 11.25 5.73 1.21
N ALA A 154 10.02 5.24 1.43
CA ALA A 154 9.62 3.85 1.21
C ALA A 154 8.94 3.62 -0.16
N LEU A 155 8.87 4.63 -1.04
CA LEU A 155 8.25 4.55 -2.38
C LEU A 155 9.21 4.25 -3.56
N PRO A 156 10.51 4.65 -3.56
CA PRO A 156 11.44 4.33 -4.64
C PRO A 156 11.43 2.85 -5.03
N GLY A 157 11.37 2.57 -6.33
CA GLY A 157 11.32 1.21 -6.88
C GLY A 157 10.01 0.45 -6.67
N ARG A 158 9.08 0.92 -5.83
CA ARG A 158 7.81 0.21 -5.55
C ARG A 158 6.64 0.64 -6.43
N LEU A 159 6.69 1.84 -7.00
CA LEU A 159 5.66 2.39 -7.89
C LEU A 159 6.25 2.65 -9.28
N ALA A 160 5.94 1.80 -10.25
CA ALA A 160 6.48 1.92 -11.61
C ALA A 160 6.12 3.28 -12.26
N GLY A 161 7.13 4.02 -12.70
CA GLY A 161 6.99 5.36 -13.29
C GLY A 161 6.93 6.51 -12.27
N LEU A 162 6.95 6.22 -10.96
CA LEU A 162 7.18 7.22 -9.92
C LEU A 162 8.70 7.27 -9.63
N ASN A 163 9.26 8.47 -9.67
CA ASN A 163 10.63 8.74 -9.23
C ASN A 163 10.58 9.75 -8.07
N VAL A 164 11.21 9.40 -6.95
CA VAL A 164 11.26 10.23 -5.74
C VAL A 164 12.74 10.49 -5.46
N ILE A 165 13.15 11.74 -5.67
CA ILE A 165 14.52 12.20 -5.45
C ILE A 165 14.53 12.99 -4.15
N GLN A 166 15.39 12.63 -3.20
CA GLN A 166 15.66 13.47 -2.05
C GLN A 166 16.64 14.57 -2.45
N ASN A 167 16.21 15.83 -2.35
CA ASN A 167 17.05 16.99 -2.63
C ASN A 167 17.74 17.52 -1.36
N ARG A 168 17.16 17.27 -0.18
CA ARG A 168 17.66 17.78 1.12
C ARG A 168 17.41 16.76 2.23
N GLY A 169 18.25 16.78 3.26
CA GLY A 169 18.09 15.94 4.46
C GLY A 169 16.91 16.33 5.36
N PHE A 170 16.34 17.52 5.17
CA PHE A 170 15.20 18.05 5.93
C PHE A 170 14.48 19.12 5.09
N TYR A 171 13.23 19.42 5.41
CA TYR A 171 12.50 20.50 4.75
C TYR A 171 13.01 21.88 5.20
N VAL A 172 13.11 22.82 4.27
CA VAL A 172 13.33 24.24 4.55
C VAL A 172 11.96 24.94 4.47
N PRO A 173 11.45 25.52 5.56
CA PRO A 173 10.20 26.29 5.53
C PRO A 173 10.39 27.57 4.71
N LEU A 174 9.38 27.96 3.92
CA LEU A 174 9.40 29.23 3.20
C LEU A 174 9.25 30.42 4.16
N THR A 175 10.37 31.07 4.48
CA THR A 175 10.41 32.33 5.23
C THR A 175 10.47 33.58 4.33
N SER A 176 10.56 33.39 3.01
CA SER A 176 10.61 34.48 2.02
C SER A 176 9.23 35.06 1.70
N SER A 177 9.15 36.39 1.48
CA SER A 177 7.91 37.06 1.02
C SER A 177 7.24 36.34 -0.14
N LEU A 178 5.94 36.07 0.01
CA LEU A 178 5.04 35.48 -0.99
C LEU A 178 4.60 36.47 -2.08
N THR A 179 5.09 37.72 -2.04
CA THR A 179 4.81 38.74 -3.04
C THR A 179 6.11 39.32 -3.59
N ASP A 180 6.12 39.56 -4.90
CA ASP A 180 7.03 40.51 -5.54
C ASP A 180 6.40 41.92 -5.47
N VAL A 181 7.24 42.95 -5.55
CA VAL A 181 6.78 44.35 -5.56
C VAL A 181 6.98 44.90 -6.97
N ASP A 182 5.88 45.09 -7.68
CA ASP A 182 5.85 45.80 -8.96
C ASP A 182 5.69 47.31 -8.73
N ILE A 183 6.33 48.13 -9.57
CA ILE A 183 6.36 49.59 -9.42
C ILE A 183 5.02 50.27 -9.77
N PHE A 184 4.14 49.61 -10.52
CA PHE A 184 2.83 50.15 -10.93
C PHE A 184 1.65 49.48 -10.20
N VAL A 185 1.79 48.20 -9.82
CA VAL A 185 0.70 47.39 -9.23
C VAL A 185 0.93 47.10 -7.74
N GLY A 186 2.13 47.34 -7.20
CA GLY A 186 2.48 47.04 -5.81
C GLY A 186 2.71 45.55 -5.58
N ASN A 187 2.23 45.01 -4.45
CA ASN A 187 2.45 43.62 -4.08
C ASN A 187 1.68 42.64 -4.99
N ILE A 188 2.38 41.96 -5.89
CA ILE A 188 1.85 40.89 -6.74
C ILE A 188 2.25 39.50 -6.18
N PRO A 189 1.37 38.49 -6.18
CA PRO A 189 1.73 37.15 -5.69
C PRO A 189 2.87 36.50 -6.49
N LYS A 190 3.87 35.95 -5.80
CA LYS A 190 4.94 35.15 -6.41
C LYS A 190 4.40 33.84 -6.95
N ASN A 191 4.22 33.79 -8.26
CA ASN A 191 3.87 32.56 -8.97
C ASN A 191 5.15 31.80 -9.35
N ASN A 192 5.59 30.91 -8.46
CA ASN A 192 6.78 30.08 -8.67
C ASN A 192 6.49 28.94 -9.66
N SER A 193 6.35 29.30 -10.95
CA SER A 193 6.14 28.39 -12.09
C SER A 193 4.90 27.51 -12.01
N GLY A 194 3.82 27.99 -11.37
CA GLY A 194 2.54 27.28 -11.29
C GLY A 194 2.43 26.26 -10.15
N ALA A 195 3.47 26.10 -9.34
CA ALA A 195 3.28 25.77 -7.92
C ALA A 195 3.13 27.08 -7.14
N GLY A 196 2.11 27.13 -6.27
CA GLY A 196 2.07 28.11 -5.19
C GLY A 196 3.20 27.87 -4.19
N PRO A 197 3.33 28.73 -3.16
CA PRO A 197 4.25 28.46 -2.06
C PRO A 197 3.95 27.11 -1.42
N SER A 198 5.01 26.34 -1.19
CA SER A 198 4.93 24.96 -0.72
C SER A 198 6.21 24.58 0.00
N ASP A 199 6.09 24.02 1.20
CA ASP A 199 7.23 23.58 2.03
C ASP A 199 7.78 22.20 1.60
N ASN A 200 7.31 21.67 0.46
CA ASN A 200 7.81 20.45 -0.19
C ASN A 200 9.24 20.63 -0.76
N THR A 201 10.21 20.98 0.07
CA THR A 201 11.60 21.28 -0.33
C THR A 201 12.58 20.13 -0.05
N GLU A 202 12.16 19.12 0.72
CA GLU A 202 12.93 17.90 1.04
C GLU A 202 13.03 16.95 -0.17
N PHE A 203 11.91 16.72 -0.86
CA PHE A 203 11.77 15.76 -1.96
C PHE A 203 11.34 16.43 -3.27
N ASN A 204 11.78 15.86 -4.39
CA ASN A 204 11.27 16.13 -5.72
C ASN A 204 10.61 14.85 -6.25
N ILE A 205 9.27 14.89 -6.39
CA ILE A 205 8.46 13.78 -6.88
C ILE A 205 8.16 14.00 -8.37
N GLN A 206 8.51 13.01 -9.19
CA GLN A 206 8.34 13.01 -10.63
C GLN A 206 7.50 11.81 -11.06
N LEU A 207 6.60 12.02 -12.03
CA LEU A 207 5.72 10.97 -12.54
C LEU A 207 5.88 10.88 -14.06
N ARG A 208 6.16 9.68 -14.58
CA ARG A 208 6.40 9.41 -16.01
C ARG A 208 7.45 10.34 -16.64
N GLY A 209 8.49 10.71 -15.90
CA GLY A 209 9.57 11.57 -16.39
C GLY A 209 9.22 13.05 -16.53
N HIS A 210 8.02 13.50 -16.13
CA HIS A 210 7.78 14.93 -15.95
C HIS A 210 8.64 15.45 -14.78
N ALA A 211 9.60 16.31 -15.10
CA ALA A 211 10.53 16.86 -14.12
C ALA A 211 9.80 17.79 -13.15
N GLY A 212 9.76 17.44 -11.87
CA GLY A 212 9.19 18.25 -10.80
C GLY A 212 9.99 19.51 -10.45
N SER A 213 11.07 19.81 -11.18
CA SER A 213 11.72 21.12 -11.12
C SER A 213 10.74 22.20 -11.54
N ALA A 214 10.51 23.20 -10.69
CA ALA A 214 9.55 24.27 -10.90
C ALA A 214 8.06 23.84 -10.85
N GLY A 215 7.70 22.99 -9.89
CA GLY A 215 6.31 22.85 -9.43
C GLY A 215 5.42 21.87 -10.19
N GLN A 216 5.97 21.12 -11.14
CA GLN A 216 5.24 20.23 -12.07
C GLN A 216 5.01 18.78 -11.56
N GLY A 217 5.38 18.46 -10.31
CA GLY A 217 5.16 17.13 -9.72
C GLY A 217 3.68 16.71 -9.62
N PRO A 218 3.37 15.43 -9.34
CA PRO A 218 1.99 14.97 -9.23
C PRO A 218 1.24 15.68 -8.10
N VAL A 219 -0.07 15.91 -8.29
CA VAL A 219 -0.90 16.53 -7.26
C VAL A 219 -1.04 15.58 -6.07
N THR A 220 -0.67 16.03 -4.87
CA THR A 220 -0.86 15.21 -3.66
C THR A 220 -2.25 15.46 -3.08
N VAL A 221 -2.95 14.37 -2.79
CA VAL A 221 -4.28 14.33 -2.20
C VAL A 221 -4.24 13.40 -1.00
N VAL A 222 -4.49 13.91 0.20
CA VAL A 222 -4.52 13.15 1.44
C VAL A 222 -5.96 13.09 1.91
N ASP A 223 -6.53 11.88 2.02
CA ASP A 223 -7.92 11.63 2.43
C ASP A 223 -8.98 12.45 1.67
N GLY A 224 -8.70 12.81 0.41
CA GLY A 224 -9.57 13.59 -0.46
C GLY A 224 -9.30 15.10 -0.46
N VAL A 225 -8.40 15.61 0.38
CA VAL A 225 -8.00 17.03 0.40
C VAL A 225 -6.66 17.20 -0.33
N GLN A 226 -6.59 18.11 -1.29
CA GLN A 226 -5.31 18.49 -1.90
C GLN A 226 -4.45 19.22 -0.87
N ARG A 227 -3.27 18.68 -0.58
CA ARG A 227 -2.30 19.26 0.35
C ARG A 227 -0.89 18.75 0.06
N ASP A 228 0.08 19.39 0.68
CA ASP A 228 1.48 18.99 0.62
C ASP A 228 1.75 17.64 1.29
N TYR A 229 2.78 16.95 0.81
CA TYR A 229 3.12 15.57 1.15
C TYR A 229 3.99 15.42 2.40
N PHE A 230 4.44 16.53 3.01
CA PHE A 230 5.20 16.49 4.25
C PHE A 230 4.32 16.21 5.48
N SER A 231 4.96 15.72 6.55
CA SER A 231 4.36 15.46 7.88
C SER A 231 3.23 14.40 7.89
N LEU A 232 3.48 13.23 7.29
CA LEU A 232 2.65 12.02 7.47
C LEU A 232 3.52 10.86 7.96
N ASP A 233 3.20 10.38 9.17
CA ASP A 233 3.79 9.17 9.76
C ASP A 233 3.44 7.93 8.90
N PRO A 234 4.42 7.12 8.46
CA PRO A 234 4.17 5.88 7.73
C PRO A 234 3.20 4.92 8.44
N HIS A 235 3.18 4.89 9.78
CA HIS A 235 2.29 4.03 10.55
C HIS A 235 0.84 4.51 10.53
N SER A 236 0.56 5.78 10.21
CA SER A 236 -0.78 6.32 10.03
C SER A 236 -1.42 5.95 8.67
N ILE A 237 -0.62 5.51 7.70
CA ILE A 237 -1.04 5.30 6.31
C ILE A 237 -1.63 3.90 6.09
N GLU A 238 -2.80 3.83 5.44
CA GLU A 238 -3.41 2.59 4.96
C GLU A 238 -2.87 2.22 3.57
N SER A 239 -2.85 3.18 2.64
CA SER A 239 -2.37 2.97 1.27
C SER A 239 -1.91 4.28 0.62
N VAL A 240 -0.94 4.16 -0.30
CA VAL A 240 -0.52 5.20 -1.23
C VAL A 240 -0.79 4.70 -2.65
N THR A 241 -1.72 5.35 -3.34
CA THR A 241 -2.06 5.07 -4.75
C THR A 241 -1.55 6.20 -5.63
N ILE A 242 -0.80 5.86 -6.68
CA ILE A 242 -0.43 6.81 -7.74
C ILE A 242 -1.40 6.66 -8.93
N ALA A 243 -2.04 7.76 -9.31
CA ALA A 243 -2.84 7.90 -10.52
C ALA A 243 -1.93 8.44 -11.64
N LYS A 244 -1.65 7.63 -12.66
CA LYS A 244 -0.54 7.86 -13.59
C LYS A 244 -0.90 8.57 -14.89
N ASP A 245 -2.18 8.62 -15.26
CA ASP A 245 -2.67 9.23 -16.51
C ASP A 245 -3.85 10.18 -16.30
N ALA A 246 -4.10 11.01 -17.31
CA ALA A 246 -5.14 12.03 -17.26
C ALA A 246 -6.58 11.49 -17.11
N LEU A 247 -6.82 10.20 -17.40
CA LEU A 247 -8.10 9.55 -17.11
C LEU A 247 -8.20 9.20 -15.62
N SER A 248 -7.11 8.74 -15.00
CA SER A 248 -7.04 8.41 -13.58
C SER A 248 -7.13 9.62 -12.65
N SER A 249 -6.67 10.80 -13.11
CA SER A 249 -6.69 12.06 -12.36
C SER A 249 -7.72 13.08 -12.87
N ILE A 250 -8.65 12.69 -13.75
CA ILE A 250 -9.59 13.59 -14.45
C ILE A 250 -10.38 14.53 -13.52
N LEU A 251 -10.67 14.09 -12.30
CA LEU A 251 -11.41 14.85 -11.28
C LEU A 251 -10.58 16.01 -10.68
N LEU A 252 -9.30 16.15 -11.02
CA LEU A 252 -8.43 17.28 -10.65
C LEU A 252 -8.39 18.39 -11.72
N GLY A 253 -9.21 18.28 -12.78
CA GLY A 253 -9.33 19.31 -13.82
C GLY A 253 -8.01 19.59 -14.54
N GLN A 254 -7.60 20.86 -14.61
CA GLN A 254 -6.39 21.30 -15.31
C GLN A 254 -5.11 20.60 -14.83
N ASN A 255 -5.06 20.17 -13.57
CA ASN A 255 -3.89 19.49 -13.01
C ASN A 255 -3.85 17.98 -13.34
N SER A 256 -4.84 17.45 -14.05
CA SER A 256 -4.91 16.01 -14.39
C SER A 256 -3.75 15.54 -15.28
N SER A 257 -3.14 16.42 -16.07
CA SER A 257 -1.96 16.08 -16.89
C SER A 257 -0.75 15.62 -16.05
N ARG A 258 -0.66 16.08 -14.78
CA ARG A 258 0.44 15.79 -13.85
C ARG A 258 0.29 14.46 -13.12
N GLY A 259 -0.90 13.83 -13.19
CA GLY A 259 -1.28 12.71 -12.33
C GLY A 259 -1.43 13.10 -10.86
N ALA A 260 -1.70 12.11 -9.99
CA ALA A 260 -1.96 12.34 -8.57
C ALA A 260 -1.32 11.30 -7.65
N LEU A 261 -0.78 11.76 -6.52
CA LEU A 261 -0.35 10.94 -5.38
C LEU A 261 -1.46 10.95 -4.32
N ILE A 262 -2.22 9.87 -4.24
CA ILE A 262 -3.37 9.71 -3.35
C ILE A 262 -2.90 8.95 -2.11
N VAL A 263 -2.87 9.62 -0.96
CA VAL A 263 -2.58 9.00 0.33
C VAL A 263 -3.89 8.80 1.08
N THR A 264 -4.11 7.61 1.64
CA THR A 264 -5.24 7.33 2.53
C THR A 264 -4.72 6.92 3.90
N THR A 265 -5.22 7.57 4.95
CA THR A 265 -4.89 7.23 6.33
C THR A 265 -5.79 6.12 6.87
N LYS A 266 -5.33 5.40 7.90
CA LYS A 266 -6.05 4.29 8.53
C LYS A 266 -7.32 4.80 9.20
N ARG A 267 -8.47 4.31 8.73
CA ARG A 267 -9.78 4.60 9.34
C ARG A 267 -10.10 3.62 10.48
N PRO A 268 -10.91 4.03 11.49
CA PRO A 268 -11.33 3.13 12.56
C PRO A 268 -12.24 2.02 12.02
N GLU A 269 -11.79 0.77 12.10
CA GLU A 269 -12.66 -0.39 11.85
C GLU A 269 -13.57 -0.65 13.06
N ALA A 270 -14.89 -0.73 12.86
CA ALA A 270 -15.84 -1.07 13.92
C ALA A 270 -15.48 -2.43 14.55
N GLY A 271 -15.24 -2.47 15.86
CA GLY A 271 -14.81 -3.69 16.56
C GLY A 271 -14.30 -3.47 17.98
N ALA A 272 -13.62 -4.50 18.51
CA ALA A 272 -12.85 -4.36 19.74
C ALA A 272 -11.63 -3.46 19.47
N PRO A 273 -11.22 -2.61 20.42
CA PRO A 273 -10.08 -1.71 20.23
C PRO A 273 -8.81 -2.51 19.94
N ARG A 274 -7.96 -1.95 19.08
CA ARG A 274 -6.63 -2.49 18.75
C ARG A 274 -5.61 -1.43 19.09
N LEU A 275 -4.71 -1.75 20.03
CA LEU A 275 -3.58 -0.92 20.38
C LEU A 275 -2.32 -1.55 19.77
N SER A 276 -1.53 -0.73 19.08
CA SER A 276 -0.20 -1.07 18.58
C SER A 276 0.75 0.02 19.03
N TYR A 277 1.89 -0.36 19.59
CA TYR A 277 2.94 0.55 20.01
C TYR A 277 4.23 0.18 19.28
N THR A 278 4.86 1.18 18.67
CA THR A 278 6.16 1.08 18.00
C THR A 278 7.07 2.14 18.59
N ALA A 279 8.31 1.78 18.89
CA ALA A 279 9.35 2.71 19.31
C ALA A 279 10.58 2.48 18.43
N GLU A 280 11.02 3.53 17.74
CA GLU A 280 12.17 3.50 16.85
C GLU A 280 13.20 4.54 17.32
N THR A 281 14.48 4.25 17.12
CA THR A 281 15.58 5.17 17.39
C THR A 281 16.66 4.97 16.35
N GLY A 282 17.35 6.04 15.98
CA GLY A 282 18.37 6.04 14.94
C GLY A 282 19.24 7.28 15.02
N LEU A 283 20.47 7.16 14.52
CA LEU A 283 21.41 8.26 14.39
C LEU A 283 21.68 8.46 12.90
N GLN A 284 21.48 9.68 12.40
CA GLN A 284 21.81 10.05 11.02
C GLN A 284 23.16 10.75 11.01
N THR A 285 24.13 10.17 10.31
CA THR A 285 25.44 10.76 10.06
C THR A 285 25.57 11.16 8.58
N PRO A 286 26.34 12.21 8.26
CA PRO A 286 26.68 12.51 6.87
C PRO A 286 27.51 11.36 6.28
N LEU A 287 27.27 11.01 5.00
CA LEU A 287 28.00 9.94 4.30
C LEU A 287 29.49 10.25 4.11
N GLY A 288 29.84 11.53 4.14
CA GLY A 288 31.19 12.05 4.00
C GLY A 288 31.13 13.53 3.64
N PHE A 289 32.10 14.30 4.13
CA PHE A 289 32.33 15.66 3.64
C PHE A 289 33.31 15.62 2.47
N GLN A 290 33.26 16.62 1.60
CA GLN A 290 34.32 16.81 0.62
C GLN A 290 35.56 17.31 1.35
N ASN A 291 36.69 16.62 1.20
CA ASN A 291 37.96 17.13 1.69
C ASN A 291 38.39 18.31 0.79
N PRO A 292 38.45 19.55 1.30
CA PRO A 292 38.96 20.66 0.50
C PRO A 292 40.46 20.45 0.22
N LEU A 293 40.95 21.04 -0.87
CA LEU A 293 42.40 21.09 -1.12
C LEU A 293 43.06 21.97 -0.05
N PRO A 294 44.23 21.58 0.49
CA PRO A 294 45.05 22.45 1.33
C PRO A 294 45.34 23.77 0.63
N ALA A 295 45.40 24.87 1.38
CA ALA A 295 45.54 26.22 0.84
C ALA A 295 46.75 26.38 -0.10
N TYR A 296 47.87 25.69 0.17
CA TYR A 296 49.04 25.71 -0.72
C TYR A 296 48.73 25.10 -2.11
N GLN A 297 47.97 24.00 -2.18
CA GLN A 297 47.62 23.34 -3.44
C GLN A 297 46.62 24.19 -4.23
N TYR A 298 45.63 24.76 -3.55
CA TYR A 298 44.68 25.70 -4.14
C TYR A 298 45.40 26.91 -4.75
N ALA A 299 46.32 27.52 -4.00
CA ALA A 299 47.09 28.66 -4.45
C ALA A 299 47.98 28.33 -5.67
N TYR A 300 48.61 27.15 -5.67
CA TYR A 300 49.43 26.67 -6.80
C TYR A 300 48.58 26.52 -8.06
N LEU A 301 47.45 25.81 -7.97
CA LEU A 301 46.55 25.58 -9.11
C LEU A 301 45.92 26.88 -9.62
N LEU A 302 45.62 27.86 -8.75
CA LEU A 302 45.13 29.16 -9.20
C LEU A 302 46.20 29.93 -9.98
N ASN A 303 47.46 29.90 -9.54
CA ASN A 303 48.56 30.51 -10.27
C ASN A 303 48.81 29.83 -11.62
N GLU A 304 48.74 28.50 -11.69
CA GLU A 304 48.84 27.75 -12.94
C GLU A 304 47.71 28.13 -13.91
N ALA A 305 46.47 28.22 -13.43
CA ALA A 305 45.33 28.69 -14.22
C ALA A 305 45.51 30.14 -14.72
N LEU A 306 45.99 31.05 -13.86
CA LEU A 306 46.24 32.44 -14.22
C LEU A 306 47.35 32.58 -15.28
N LEU A 307 48.42 31.78 -15.17
CA LEU A 307 49.50 31.75 -16.17
C LEU A 307 49.01 31.23 -17.52
N ASN A 308 48.17 30.18 -17.52
CA ASN A 308 47.53 29.66 -18.73
C ASN A 308 46.56 30.68 -19.37
N ASP A 309 45.92 31.52 -18.56
CA ASP A 309 45.10 32.67 -18.98
C ASP A 309 45.93 33.89 -19.44
N GLY A 310 47.27 33.85 -19.36
CA GLY A 310 48.16 34.98 -19.66
C GLY A 310 48.11 36.12 -18.63
N LYS A 311 47.57 35.86 -17.43
CA LYS A 311 47.45 36.81 -16.31
C LYS A 311 48.66 36.69 -15.38
N GLN A 312 48.84 37.71 -14.54
CA GLN A 312 49.85 37.67 -13.47
C GLN A 312 49.42 36.69 -12.36
N PRO A 313 50.37 35.96 -11.73
CA PRO A 313 50.09 35.11 -10.57
C PRO A 313 49.48 35.89 -9.40
N ALA A 314 48.51 35.29 -8.70
CA ALA A 314 47.86 35.89 -7.53
C ALA A 314 48.63 35.65 -6.22
N TYR A 315 49.41 34.57 -6.16
CA TYR A 315 50.21 34.18 -4.99
C TYR A 315 51.71 34.20 -5.30
N THR A 316 52.52 34.54 -4.30
CA THR A 316 53.99 34.53 -4.40
C THR A 316 54.58 33.22 -3.86
N ALA A 317 55.87 32.97 -4.14
CA ALA A 317 56.59 31.83 -3.56
C ALA A 317 56.66 31.87 -2.02
N ALA A 318 56.68 33.07 -1.43
CA ALA A 318 56.61 33.24 0.02
C ALA A 318 55.23 32.84 0.58
N ASP A 319 54.16 33.12 -0.15
CA ASP A 319 52.80 32.72 0.25
C ASP A 319 52.64 31.19 0.21
N PHE A 320 53.23 30.52 -0.80
CA PHE A 320 53.26 29.04 -0.84
C PHE A 320 54.02 28.42 0.34
N ALA A 321 55.12 29.05 0.77
CA ALA A 321 55.83 28.63 1.97
C ALA A 321 54.90 28.79 3.20
N ALA A 322 54.35 30.00 3.40
CA ALA A 322 53.47 30.33 4.51
C ALA A 322 52.23 29.42 4.64
N TYR A 323 51.60 29.06 3.52
CA TYR A 323 50.48 28.10 3.49
C TYR A 323 50.90 26.65 3.80
N ARG A 324 52.18 26.29 3.62
CA ARG A 324 52.68 24.92 3.80
C ARG A 324 53.33 24.71 5.17
N ASP A 325 53.99 25.73 5.71
CA ASP A 325 54.65 25.71 7.02
C ASP A 325 53.80 26.33 8.15
N GLY A 326 52.73 27.06 7.80
CA GLY A 326 51.86 27.72 8.76
C GLY A 326 52.46 28.94 9.44
N SER A 327 53.47 29.59 8.84
CA SER A 327 54.22 30.70 9.46
C SER A 327 53.44 32.02 9.65
N ASP A 328 52.41 32.30 8.83
CA ASP A 328 51.45 33.40 9.05
C ASP A 328 50.00 32.85 9.01
N PRO A 329 49.51 32.21 10.08
CA PRO A 329 48.17 31.63 10.11
C PRO A 329 47.06 32.69 10.17
N VAL A 330 47.40 33.97 10.32
CA VAL A 330 46.42 35.08 10.38
C VAL A 330 46.14 35.64 8.98
N ARG A 331 47.17 35.83 8.15
CA ARG A 331 47.02 36.31 6.76
C ARG A 331 46.98 35.20 5.73
N ARG A 332 47.61 34.06 6.01
CA ARG A 332 47.71 32.88 5.13
C ARG A 332 47.18 31.61 5.84
N PRO A 333 45.93 31.61 6.35
CA PRO A 333 45.34 30.44 6.98
C PRO A 333 45.14 29.28 6.00
N ASP A 334 45.41 28.05 6.44
CA ASP A 334 44.89 26.82 5.85
C ASP A 334 43.80 26.27 6.78
N VAL A 335 42.54 26.64 6.53
CA VAL A 335 41.40 26.34 7.40
C VAL A 335 40.37 25.52 6.64
N ASN A 336 40.18 24.27 7.07
CA ASN A 336 39.04 23.46 6.67
C ASN A 336 37.82 23.82 7.53
N TRP A 337 36.94 24.68 7.01
CA TRP A 337 35.71 25.13 7.69
C TRP A 337 34.65 24.02 7.96
N TYR A 338 34.91 22.76 7.56
CA TYR A 338 34.06 21.61 7.90
C TYR A 338 34.48 20.87 9.19
N ASN A 339 35.66 21.15 9.74
CA ASN A 339 36.23 20.46 10.92
C ASN A 339 36.35 21.37 12.15
#